data_AF-S0NW35-F1
#
_entry.id   AF-S0NW35-F1
#
_cell.length_a   1.000
_cell.length_b   1.000
_cell.length_c   1.000
_cell.angle_alpha   90.00
_cell.angle_beta   90.00
_cell.angle_gamma   90.00
#
_symmetry.space_group_name_H-M   'P 1'
#
loop_
_entity.id
_entity.type
_entity.pdbx_description
1 polymer ?
#
loop_
_entity_poly.entity_id
_entity_poly.type
_entity_poly.pdbx_seq_one_letter_code
_entity_poly.pdbx_strand_id
1 'polypeptide(L)'
;MKKWLFGFVLGVVGLGLMGWPAESSKEVVDRLVAGADEIIKEAQKNGDTDILVVFHGNSIIKLLYALDSTSNPTMIENASISKVVYKDRKYTVASVNDTSYIKE
;
A
#
# COMPACT_ATOMS: atom_id res chain seq x y z
N MET A 1 22.38 18.21 -2.48
CA MET A 1 21.12 18.00 -1.73
C MET A 1 19.97 18.06 -2.72
N LYS A 2 19.41 16.92 -3.12
CA LYS A 2 18.31 16.88 -4.10
C LYS A 2 16.98 16.99 -3.33
N LYS A 3 16.27 18.10 -3.53
CA LYS A 3 14.91 18.30 -3.01
C LYS A 3 13.95 17.51 -3.90
N TRP A 4 13.23 16.56 -3.31
CA TRP A 4 12.07 15.96 -3.95
C TRP A 4 10.86 16.86 -3.68
N LEU A 5 10.31 17.45 -4.74
CA LEU A 5 9.03 18.15 -4.71
C LEU A 5 8.02 17.27 -5.45
N PHE A 6 7.23 16.50 -4.71
CA PHE A 6 6.04 15.86 -5.27
C PHE A 6 4.90 16.87 -5.18
N GLY A 7 4.60 17.54 -6.30
CA GLY A 7 3.40 18.34 -6.47
C GLY A 7 2.34 17.51 -7.19
N PHE A 8 1.27 17.15 -6.50
CA PHE A 8 0.06 16.63 -7.13
C PHE A 8 -0.89 17.82 -7.36
N VAL A 9 -0.90 18.38 -8.57
CA VAL A 9 -1.96 19.31 -8.99
C VAL A 9 -3.02 18.48 -9.69
N LEU A 10 -4.07 18.14 -8.94
CA LEU A 10 -5.31 17.59 -9.52
C LEU A 10 -6.07 18.78 -10.11
N GLY A 11 -5.80 19.08 -11.38
CA GLY A 11 -6.61 20.02 -12.15
C GLY A 11 -8.01 19.43 -12.30
N VAL A 12 -8.96 19.92 -11.51
CA VAL A 12 -10.38 19.60 -11.72
C VAL A 12 -10.83 20.37 -12.94
N VAL A 13 -10.64 19.76 -14.12
CA VAL A 13 -11.37 20.15 -15.33
C VAL A 13 -12.75 19.50 -15.20
N GLY A 14 -13.79 20.34 -15.17
CA GLY A 14 -15.17 19.89 -15.15
C GLY A 14 -15.46 18.94 -16.31
N LEU A 15 -15.72 17.68 -15.97
CA LEU A 15 -16.28 16.68 -16.87
C LEU A 15 -17.48 16.07 -16.16
N GLY A 16 -18.65 16.55 -16.55
CA GLY A 16 -19.92 15.96 -16.14
C GLY A 16 -20.00 14.50 -16.58
N LEU A 17 -20.52 13.66 -15.67
CA LEU A 17 -21.24 12.41 -15.93
C LEU A 17 -20.63 11.44 -16.98
N MET A 18 -19.31 11.32 -17.07
CA MET A 18 -18.74 10.06 -17.55
C MET A 18 -18.80 9.09 -16.39
N GLY A 19 -19.54 7.99 -16.51
CA GLY A 19 -19.55 6.94 -15.48
C GLY A 19 -18.20 6.26 -15.45
N TRP A 20 -17.24 6.79 -14.68
CA TRP A 20 -15.94 6.15 -14.46
C TRP A 20 -16.22 4.80 -13.80
N PRO A 21 -16.00 3.67 -14.49
CA PRO A 21 -16.30 2.38 -13.93
C PRO A 21 -15.46 2.18 -12.67
N ALA A 22 -16.09 1.71 -11.60
CA ALA A 22 -15.36 1.32 -10.41
C ALA A 22 -14.45 0.14 -10.73
N GLU A 23 -13.24 0.14 -10.15
CA GLU A 23 -12.33 -0.99 -10.26
C GLU A 23 -12.97 -2.26 -9.67
N SER A 24 -12.84 -3.38 -10.38
CA SER A 24 -13.11 -4.71 -9.84
C SER A 24 -12.11 -5.07 -8.74
N SER A 25 -12.46 -6.06 -7.91
CA SER A 25 -11.55 -6.53 -6.85
C SER A 25 -10.20 -6.99 -7.40
N LYS A 26 -10.23 -7.66 -8.57
CA LYS A 26 -9.02 -8.14 -9.25
C LYS A 26 -8.14 -6.99 -9.72
N GLU A 27 -8.69 -5.97 -10.38
CA GLU A 27 -7.93 -4.81 -10.85
C GLU A 27 -7.23 -4.09 -9.68
N VAL A 28 -7.92 -3.92 -8.55
CA VAL A 28 -7.33 -3.33 -7.34
C VAL A 28 -6.17 -4.18 -6.81
N VAL A 29 -6.35 -5.51 -6.70
CA VAL A 29 -5.29 -6.40 -6.19
C VAL A 29 -4.09 -6.40 -7.14
N ASP A 30 -4.33 -6.55 -8.45
CA ASP A 30 -3.27 -6.59 -9.46
C ASP A 30 -2.42 -5.31 -9.42
N ARG A 31 -3.05 -4.12 -9.36
CA ARG A 31 -2.28 -2.86 -9.27
C ARG A 31 -1.54 -2.68 -7.94
N LEU A 32 -2.10 -3.16 -6.83
CA LEU A 32 -1.47 -3.06 -5.51
C LEU A 32 -0.22 -3.94 -5.42
N VAL A 33 -0.30 -5.18 -5.92
CA VAL A 33 0.84 -6.10 -5.97
C VAL A 33 1.93 -5.58 -6.91
N ALA A 34 1.55 -5.10 -8.10
CA ALA A 34 2.50 -4.51 -9.04
C ALA A 34 3.23 -3.29 -8.45
N GLY A 35 2.52 -2.40 -7.76
CA GLY A 35 3.11 -1.25 -7.08
C GLY A 35 4.03 -1.65 -5.93
N ALA A 36 3.67 -2.66 -5.14
CA ALA A 36 4.52 -3.19 -4.07
C ALA A 36 5.84 -3.78 -4.63
N ASP A 37 5.76 -4.53 -5.72
CA ASP A 37 6.95 -5.10 -6.39
C ASP A 37 7.88 -4.01 -6.96
N GLU A 38 7.32 -2.92 -7.51
CA GLU A 38 8.10 -1.78 -7.99
C GLU A 38 8.83 -1.07 -6.84
N ILE A 39 8.12 -0.81 -5.74
CA ILE A 39 8.68 -0.21 -4.52
C ILE A 39 9.83 -1.06 -3.97
N ILE A 40 9.67 -2.38 -3.91
CA ILE A 40 10.71 -3.30 -3.42
C ILE A 40 11.92 -3.31 -4.35
N LYS A 41 11.73 -3.33 -5.66
CA LYS A 41 12.85 -3.30 -6.63
C LYS A 41 13.66 -2.02 -6.47
N GLU A 42 13.00 -0.88 -6.33
CA GLU A 42 13.69 0.41 -6.16
C GLU A 42 14.41 0.48 -4.79
N ALA A 43 13.77 0.00 -3.71
CA ALA A 43 14.40 -0.08 -2.39
C ALA A 43 15.64 -0.99 -2.39
N GLN A 44 15.57 -2.16 -3.01
CA GLN A 44 16.72 -3.08 -3.15
C GLN A 44 17.88 -2.44 -3.91
N LYS A 45 17.57 -1.69 -4.97
CA LYS A 45 18.57 -0.96 -5.77
C LYS A 45 19.23 0.16 -4.97
N ASN A 46 18.48 0.83 -4.10
CA ASN A 46 18.97 1.92 -3.26
C ASN A 46 19.64 1.44 -1.97
N GLY A 47 19.48 0.16 -1.61
CA GLY A 47 19.98 -0.41 -0.36
C GLY A 47 19.12 -0.07 0.86
N ASP A 48 17.86 0.31 0.63
CA ASP A 48 16.92 0.63 1.71
C ASP A 48 16.48 -0.65 2.44
N THR A 49 16.50 -0.62 3.77
CA THR A 49 16.11 -1.76 4.61
C THR A 49 14.68 -1.66 5.11
N ASP A 50 14.14 -0.44 5.19
CA ASP A 50 12.81 -0.14 5.72
C ASP A 50 12.11 0.85 4.79
N ILE A 51 10.84 0.57 4.49
CA ILE A 51 10.02 1.34 3.55
C ILE A 51 8.69 1.66 4.22
N LEU A 52 8.29 2.93 4.20
CA LEU A 52 6.95 3.35 4.61
C LEU A 52 6.07 3.55 3.38
N VAL A 53 4.93 2.87 3.35
CA VAL A 53 3.92 3.03 2.30
C VAL A 53 2.58 3.35 2.97
N VAL A 54 1.93 4.42 2.51
CA VAL A 54 0.64 4.87 3.06
C VAL A 54 -0.49 4.49 2.12
N PHE A 55 -1.50 3.81 2.65
CA PHE A 55 -2.65 3.29 1.90
C PHE A 55 -3.97 3.58 2.64
N HIS A 56 -5.08 3.39 1.92
CA HIS A 56 -6.42 3.32 2.52
C HIS A 56 -6.70 1.93 3.09
N GLY A 57 -7.60 1.83 4.08
CA GLY A 57 -7.87 0.57 4.81
C GLY A 57 -8.21 -0.63 3.91
N ASN A 58 -9.09 -0.46 2.93
CA ASN A 58 -9.46 -1.56 2.01
C ASN A 58 -8.30 -1.99 1.11
N SER A 59 -7.42 -1.06 0.73
CA SER A 59 -6.21 -1.40 -0.04
C SER A 59 -5.23 -2.22 0.80
N ILE A 60 -5.07 -1.87 2.07
CA ILE A 60 -4.22 -2.62 3.02
C ILE A 60 -4.78 -4.04 3.17
N ILE A 61 -6.08 -4.18 3.44
CA ILE A 61 -6.75 -5.48 3.59
C ILE A 61 -6.51 -6.37 2.35
N LYS A 62 -6.78 -5.84 1.16
CA LYS A 62 -6.62 -6.58 -0.10
C LYS A 62 -5.17 -6.97 -0.37
N LEU A 63 -4.23 -6.07 -0.13
CA LEU A 63 -2.81 -6.36 -0.32
C LEU A 63 -2.34 -7.44 0.66
N LEU A 64 -2.63 -7.30 1.96
CA LEU A 64 -2.24 -8.29 2.97
C LEU A 64 -2.83 -9.67 2.66
N TYR A 65 -4.10 -9.73 2.25
CA TYR A 65 -4.75 -10.98 1.84
C TYR A 65 -4.09 -11.59 0.60
N ALA A 66 -3.71 -10.77 -0.38
CA ALA A 66 -3.03 -11.23 -1.59
C ALA A 66 -1.60 -11.75 -1.32
N LEU A 67 -0.90 -11.16 -0.35
CA LEU A 67 0.45 -11.56 0.05
C LEU A 67 0.45 -12.79 0.97
N ASP A 68 -0.53 -12.88 1.87
CA ASP A 68 -0.73 -13.97 2.80
C ASP A 68 -2.22 -14.09 3.16
N SER A 69 -2.90 -15.07 2.56
CA SER A 69 -4.33 -15.30 2.75
C SER A 69 -4.69 -15.70 4.19
N THR A 70 -3.71 -16.12 5.01
CA THR A 70 -3.95 -16.49 6.41
C THR A 70 -4.13 -15.27 7.32
N SER A 71 -3.68 -14.09 6.89
CA SER A 71 -3.77 -12.84 7.67
C SER A 71 -5.21 -12.36 7.91
N ASN A 72 -6.12 -12.66 6.96
CA ASN A 72 -7.56 -12.35 6.96
C ASN A 72 -8.02 -11.08 7.73
N PRO A 73 -7.44 -9.89 7.48
CA PRO A 73 -7.85 -8.67 8.15
C PRO A 73 -9.24 -8.21 7.71
N THR A 74 -10.11 -7.87 8.66
CA THR A 74 -11.46 -7.37 8.39
C THR A 74 -11.61 -5.87 8.59
N MET A 75 -10.68 -5.24 9.32
CA MET A 75 -10.69 -3.82 9.64
C MET A 75 -9.26 -3.30 9.84
N ILE A 76 -9.04 -2.03 9.50
CA ILE A 76 -7.77 -1.31 9.70
C ILE A 76 -8.12 0.03 10.33
N GLU A 77 -7.61 0.28 11.54
CA GLU A 77 -7.73 1.53 12.26
C GLU A 77 -6.89 2.61 11.56
N ASN A 78 -7.37 3.85 11.59
CA ASN A 78 -6.61 4.98 11.07
C ASN A 78 -5.28 5.12 11.80
N ALA A 79 -4.21 5.42 11.05
CA ALA A 79 -2.84 5.56 11.55
C ALA A 79 -2.25 4.28 12.19
N SER A 80 -2.91 3.12 12.06
CA SER A 80 -2.29 1.84 12.40
C SER A 80 -1.20 1.46 11.39
N ILE A 81 -0.27 0.60 11.82
CA ILE A 81 0.80 0.06 10.98
C ILE A 81 0.56 -1.44 10.78
N SER A 82 0.68 -1.92 9.54
CA SER A 82 0.78 -3.35 9.25
C SER A 82 2.17 -3.65 8.71
N LYS A 83 2.92 -4.52 9.39
CA LYS A 83 4.31 -4.83 9.03
C LYS A 83 4.36 -6.07 8.17
N VAL A 84 5.00 -5.94 7.01
CA VAL A 84 5.31 -7.06 6.10
C VAL A 84 6.82 -7.15 5.93
N VAL A 85 7.36 -8.36 6.01
CA VAL A 85 8.76 -8.65 5.74
C VAL A 85 8.88 -9.33 4.38
N TYR A 86 9.71 -8.77 3.50
CA TYR A 86 10.07 -9.39 2.24
C TYR A 86 11.50 -9.94 2.31
N LYS A 87 11.64 -11.27 2.24
CA LYS A 87 12.95 -11.94 2.27
C LYS A 87 12.91 -13.18 1.39
N ASP A 88 13.99 -13.44 0.66
CA ASP A 88 14.12 -14.62 -0.20
C ASP A 88 12.96 -14.78 -1.22
N ARG A 89 12.50 -13.65 -1.75
CA ARG A 89 11.33 -13.54 -2.65
C ARG A 89 9.99 -13.96 -2.04
N LYS A 90 9.90 -14.00 -0.71
CA LYS A 90 8.71 -14.36 0.03
C LYS A 90 8.27 -13.22 0.94
N TYR A 91 6.97 -12.93 0.91
CA TYR A 91 6.32 -12.02 1.84
C TYR A 91 5.91 -12.78 3.12
N THR A 92 6.05 -12.13 4.27
CA THR A 92 5.55 -12.61 5.56
C THR A 92 4.88 -11.45 6.28
N VAL A 93 3.60 -11.61 6.62
CA VAL A 93 2.88 -10.61 7.42
C VAL A 93 3.29 -10.78 8.88
N ALA A 94 4.03 -9.80 9.42
CA ALA A 94 4.57 -9.85 10.77
C ALA A 94 3.60 -9.26 11.80
N SER A 95 2.87 -8.21 11.43
CA SER A 95 1.80 -7.64 12.24
C SER A 95 0.75 -6.97 11.36
N VAL A 96 -0.47 -6.85 11.88
CA VAL A 96 -1.62 -6.27 11.20
C VAL A 96 -2.31 -5.33 12.18
N ASN A 97 -2.69 -4.14 11.70
CA ASN A 97 -3.48 -3.16 12.46
C ASN A 97 -2.84 -2.76 13.81
N ASP A 98 -1.52 -2.58 13.84
CA ASP A 98 -0.76 -2.24 15.04
C ASP A 98 -0.90 -0.75 15.36
N THR A 99 -1.59 -0.45 16.45
CA THR A 99 -1.81 0.91 16.95
C THR A 99 -0.81 1.32 18.03
N SER A 100 0.15 0.45 18.41
CA SER A 100 1.14 0.74 19.46
C SER A 100 2.08 1.92 19.14
N TYR A 101 2.14 2.30 17.87
CA TYR A 101 2.91 3.45 17.38
C TYR A 101 2.20 4.79 17.57
N ILE A 102 0.89 4.77 17.82
CA ILE A 102 0.10 5.97 18.08
C ILE A 102 0.40 6.40 19.52
N LYS A 103 1.11 7.52 19.66
CA LYS A 103 1.33 8.16 20.96
C LYS A 103 0.26 9.24 21.18
N GLU A 104 -0.26 9.30 22.40
CA GLU A 104 -1.11 10.40 22.87
C GLU A 104 -0.31 11.70 23.05
#